data_AF-A0AAW8JL47-F1
#
_entry.id   AF-A0AAW8JL47-F1
#
_cell.length_a   1.000
_cell.length_b   1.000
_cell.length_c   1.000
_cell.angle_alpha   90.00
_cell.angle_beta   90.00
_cell.angle_gamma   90.00
#
_symmetry.space_group_name_H-M   'P 1'
#
loop_
_entity.id
_entity.type
_entity.pdbx_description
1 polymer ?
#
loop_
_entity_poly.entity_id
_entity_poly.type
_entity_poly.pdbx_seq_one_letter_code
_entity_poly.pdbx_strand_id
1 'polypeptide(L)'
;MKLQYSKEHIFKGLLLAPLPLLLFSAIVFIIANHQFSLYEIAVAFFGHSLAYLAYCILTIPFSFVISLFLSYSNALNLITISIFSMLFSTLFFLLLGWAHTGNITVQWWESFYNPLSICITLSPGICYWFFLKILTGK
;
A
#
# COMPACT_ATOMS: atom_id res chain seq x y z
N MET A 1 15.35 -13.70 -22.13
CA MET A 1 14.99 -12.31 -21.78
C MET A 1 15.25 -12.11 -20.29
N LYS A 2 15.91 -11.01 -19.87
CA LYS A 2 16.36 -10.79 -18.48
C LYS A 2 15.33 -9.94 -17.72
N LEU A 3 15.01 -10.31 -16.48
CA LEU A 3 14.14 -9.52 -15.60
C LEU A 3 14.77 -8.15 -15.30
N GLN A 4 13.97 -7.08 -15.39
CA GLN A 4 14.37 -5.73 -15.03
C GLN A 4 14.80 -5.61 -13.55
N TYR A 5 14.09 -6.27 -12.64
CA TYR A 5 14.39 -6.37 -11.21
C TYR A 5 14.45 -7.84 -10.78
N SER A 6 15.31 -8.16 -9.81
CA SER A 6 15.35 -9.53 -9.26
C SER A 6 14.09 -9.81 -8.45
N LYS A 7 13.72 -11.10 -8.34
CA LYS A 7 12.58 -11.54 -7.52
C LYS A 7 12.72 -11.08 -6.06
N GLU A 8 13.95 -11.11 -5.55
CA GLU A 8 14.28 -10.67 -4.19
C GLU A 8 14.03 -9.17 -3.99
N HIS A 9 14.48 -8.32 -4.93
CA HIS A 9 14.24 -6.88 -4.86
C HIS A 9 12.75 -6.54 -4.94
N ILE A 10 12.01 -7.22 -5.81
CA ILE A 10 10.55 -7.08 -5.92
C ILE A 10 9.88 -7.42 -4.58
N PHE A 11 10.21 -8.58 -4.01
CA PHE A 11 9.60 -9.04 -2.76
C PHE A 11 9.92 -8.10 -1.58
N LYS A 12 11.20 -7.73 -1.40
CA LYS A 12 11.64 -6.80 -0.36
C LYS A 12 10.99 -5.42 -0.54
N GLY A 13 10.93 -4.90 -1.76
CA GLY A 13 10.29 -3.63 -2.06
C GLY A 13 8.81 -3.62 -1.67
N LEU A 14 8.08 -4.69 -1.98
CA LEU A 14 6.67 -4.83 -1.61
C LEU A 14 6.47 -4.92 -0.09
N LEU A 15 7.34 -5.64 0.63
CA LEU A 15 7.28 -5.72 2.10
C LEU A 15 7.52 -4.36 2.78
N LEU A 16 8.38 -3.52 2.20
CA LEU A 16 8.74 -2.21 2.73
C LEU A 16 7.73 -1.12 2.35
N ALA A 17 7.04 -1.28 1.23
CA ALA A 17 6.15 -0.29 0.63
C ALA A 17 5.14 0.38 1.59
N PRO A 18 4.39 -0.34 2.44
CA PRO A 18 3.38 0.28 3.31
C PRO A 18 3.99 0.89 4.59
N LEU A 19 5.22 0.54 4.97
CA LEU A 19 5.79 0.89 6.27
C LEU A 19 5.87 2.41 6.50
N PRO A 20 6.36 3.24 5.55
CA PRO A 20 6.42 4.68 5.76
C PRO A 20 5.03 5.29 6.04
N LEU A 21 4.02 4.86 5.29
CA LEU A 21 2.65 5.33 5.47
C LEU A 21 2.08 4.89 6.83
N LEU A 22 2.25 3.62 7.21
CA LEU A 22 1.75 3.09 8.47
C LEU A 22 2.42 3.72 9.70
N LEU A 23 3.74 3.97 9.62
CA LEU A 23 4.45 4.69 10.67
C LEU A 23 3.96 6.13 10.78
N PHE A 24 3.82 6.82 9.65
CA PHE A 24 3.31 8.19 9.64
C PHE A 24 1.88 8.26 10.19
N SER A 25 0.98 7.37 9.77
CA SER A 25 -0.40 7.34 10.27
C SER A 25 -0.48 7.00 11.76
N ALA A 26 0.39 6.12 12.28
CA ALA A 26 0.46 5.82 13.70
C ALA A 26 0.86 7.05 14.53
N ILE A 27 1.87 7.79 14.07
CA ILE A 27 2.32 9.02 14.74
C ILE A 27 1.21 10.07 14.73
N VAL A 28 0.57 10.30 13.57
CA VAL A 28 -0.55 11.25 13.45
C VAL A 28 -1.71 10.87 14.36
N PHE A 29 -2.06 9.58 14.43
CA PHE A 29 -3.12 9.08 15.30
C PHE A 29 -2.84 9.35 16.78
N ILE A 30 -1.60 9.09 17.23
CA ILE A 30 -1.17 9.33 18.62
C ILE A 30 -1.27 10.82 18.96
N ILE A 31 -0.75 11.70 18.09
CA ILE A 31 -0.74 13.15 18.33
C ILE A 31 -2.17 13.71 18.33
N ALA A 32 -2.98 13.35 17.34
CA ALA A 32 -4.33 13.89 17.16
C ALA A 32 -5.28 13.49 18.30
N ASN A 33 -5.07 12.32 18.91
CA ASN A 33 -5.89 11.84 20.02
C ASN A 33 -5.27 12.12 21.40
N HIS A 34 -4.15 12.86 21.46
CA HIS A 34 -3.38 13.12 22.69
C HIS A 34 -3.04 11.85 23.50
N GLN A 35 -2.84 10.73 22.80
CA GLN A 35 -2.63 9.40 23.39
C GLN A 35 -1.15 9.16 23.75
N PHE A 36 -0.67 9.81 24.80
CA PHE A 36 0.75 9.77 25.17
C PHE A 36 1.09 8.73 26.26
N SER A 37 0.10 8.00 26.78
CA SER A 37 0.39 6.90 27.69
C SER A 37 1.06 5.74 26.94
N LEU A 38 1.98 5.03 27.59
CA LEU A 38 2.66 3.88 26.98
C LEU A 38 1.69 2.80 26.49
N TYR A 39 0.58 2.62 27.20
CA TYR A 39 -0.48 1.68 26.83
C TYR A 39 -1.14 2.07 25.51
N GLU A 40 -1.58 3.33 25.37
CA GLU A 40 -2.26 3.78 24.16
C GLU A 40 -1.33 3.79 22.95
N ILE A 41 -0.06 4.19 23.14
CA ILE A 41 0.97 4.09 22.10
C ILE A 41 1.12 2.63 21.64
N ALA A 42 1.21 1.67 22.58
CA ALA A 42 1.30 0.25 22.25
C ALA A 42 0.07 -0.25 21.48
N VAL A 43 -1.14 0.16 21.88
CA VAL A 43 -2.38 -0.17 21.18
C VAL A 43 -2.40 0.41 19.76
N ALA A 44 -1.94 1.65 19.57
CA ALA A 44 -1.85 2.28 18.25
C ALA A 44 -0.90 1.50 17.32
N PHE A 45 0.29 1.13 17.79
CA PHE A 45 1.23 0.32 17.02
C PHE A 45 0.72 -1.10 16.75
N PHE A 46 -0.01 -1.70 17.70
CA PHE A 46 -0.63 -3.01 17.52
C PHE A 46 -1.66 -2.98 16.39
N GLY A 47 -2.54 -1.97 16.37
CA GLY A 47 -3.51 -1.77 15.29
C GLY A 47 -2.85 -1.60 13.92
N HIS A 48 -1.79 -0.80 13.82
CA HIS A 48 -1.05 -0.62 12.58
C HIS A 48 -0.28 -1.88 12.15
N SER A 49 0.19 -2.69 13.11
CA SER A 49 0.80 -3.99 12.84
C SER A 49 -0.21 -4.98 12.27
N LEU A 50 -1.46 -4.95 12.73
CA LEU A 50 -2.53 -5.76 12.15
C LEU A 50 -2.86 -5.33 10.72
N ALA A 51 -2.89 -4.02 10.46
CA ALA A 51 -3.06 -3.50 9.10
C ALA A 51 -1.90 -3.92 8.17
N TYR A 52 -0.65 -3.93 8.67
CA TYR A 52 0.50 -4.47 7.95
C TYR A 52 0.34 -5.96 7.63
N LEU A 53 -0.09 -6.76 8.61
CA LEU A 53 -0.35 -8.19 8.40
C LEU A 53 -1.40 -8.42 7.32
N ALA A 54 -2.50 -7.67 7.35
CA ALA A 54 -3.55 -7.73 6.34
C ALA A 54 -3.01 -7.40 4.93
N TYR A 55 -2.19 -6.35 4.80
CA TYR A 55 -1.49 -6.03 3.55
C TYR A 55 -0.61 -7.18 3.07
N CYS A 56 0.16 -7.80 3.97
CA CYS A 56 1.05 -8.90 3.63
C CYS A 56 0.30 -10.14 3.11
N ILE A 57 -0.87 -10.43 3.66
CA ILE A 57 -1.68 -11.58 3.26
C ILE A 57 -2.47 -11.28 1.97
N LEU A 58 -3.07 -10.10 1.89
CA LEU A 58 -4.05 -9.79 0.85
C LEU A 58 -3.45 -9.09 -0.38
N THR A 59 -2.38 -8.32 -0.21
CA THR A 59 -1.86 -7.46 -1.29
C THR A 59 -0.55 -7.98 -1.88
N ILE A 60 0.38 -8.46 -1.04
CA ILE A 60 1.71 -8.91 -1.51
C ILE A 60 1.63 -10.05 -2.52
N PRO A 61 0.85 -11.14 -2.32
CA PRO A 61 0.88 -12.28 -3.25
C PRO A 61 0.50 -11.88 -4.68
N PHE A 62 -0.55 -11.06 -4.83
CA PHE A 62 -1.02 -10.61 -6.14
C PHE A 62 -0.09 -9.54 -6.73
N SER A 63 0.36 -8.58 -5.91
CA SER A 63 1.26 -7.52 -6.35
C SER A 63 2.62 -8.07 -6.78
N PHE A 64 3.08 -9.15 -6.16
CA PHE A 64 4.31 -9.86 -6.52
C PHE A 64 4.21 -10.49 -7.91
N VAL A 65 3.13 -11.21 -8.21
CA VAL A 65 2.90 -11.82 -9.53
C VAL A 65 2.82 -10.77 -10.62
N ILE A 66 2.06 -9.69 -10.39
CA ILE A 66 1.96 -8.56 -11.33
C ILE A 66 3.32 -7.89 -11.54
N SER A 67 4.07 -7.65 -10.46
CA SER A 67 5.40 -7.05 -10.54
C SER A 67 6.38 -7.93 -11.31
N LEU A 68 6.33 -9.26 -11.14
CA LEU A 68 7.14 -10.18 -11.93
C LEU A 68 6.81 -10.11 -13.41
N PHE A 69 5.52 -10.09 -13.76
CA PHE A 69 5.08 -9.96 -15.15
C PHE A 69 5.53 -8.64 -15.77
N LEU A 70 5.32 -7.52 -15.09
CA LEU A 70 5.78 -6.21 -15.54
C LEU A 70 7.31 -6.13 -15.66
N SER A 71 8.04 -6.74 -14.71
CA SER A 71 9.51 -6.78 -14.75
C SER A 71 10.03 -7.65 -15.88
N TYR A 72 9.29 -8.68 -16.31
CA TYR A 72 9.63 -9.49 -17.47
C TYR A 72 9.44 -8.69 -18.78
N SER A 73 8.39 -7.88 -18.85
CA SER A 73 8.10 -6.98 -19.97
C SER A 73 8.86 -5.65 -19.93
N ASN A 74 9.80 -5.48 -18.98
CA ASN A 74 10.57 -4.24 -18.75
C ASN A 74 9.67 -2.99 -18.54
N ALA A 75 8.48 -3.20 -18.01
CA ALA A 75 7.44 -2.20 -17.81
C ALA A 75 7.21 -1.90 -16.32
N LEU A 76 8.04 -2.41 -15.40
CA LEU A 76 7.91 -2.13 -13.97
C LEU A 76 8.52 -0.76 -13.66
N ASN A 77 7.69 0.28 -13.70
CA ASN A 77 8.07 1.67 -13.50
C ASN A 77 7.05 2.39 -12.61
N LEU A 78 7.31 3.65 -12.27
CA LEU A 78 6.46 4.42 -11.35
C LEU A 78 5.01 4.54 -11.82
N ILE A 79 4.79 4.68 -13.13
CA ILE A 79 3.46 4.87 -13.71
C ILE A 79 2.66 3.57 -13.59
N THR A 80 3.23 2.45 -14.04
CA THR A 80 2.54 1.15 -13.96
C THR A 80 2.29 0.73 -12.51
N ILE A 81 3.26 0.95 -11.63
CA ILE A 81 3.10 0.71 -10.19
C ILE A 81 1.95 1.56 -9.62
N SER A 82 1.90 2.85 -9.95
CA SER A 82 0.82 3.75 -9.49
C SER A 82 -0.56 3.31 -9.99
N ILE A 83 -0.67 2.92 -11.26
CA ILE A 83 -1.93 2.42 -11.85
C ILE A 83 -2.42 1.18 -11.10
N PHE A 84 -1.54 0.19 -10.89
CA PHE A 84 -1.92 -1.02 -10.15
C PHE A 84 -2.21 -0.72 -8.67
N SER A 85 -1.52 0.24 -8.05
CA SER A 85 -1.83 0.69 -6.67
C SER A 85 -3.26 1.24 -6.57
N MET A 86 -3.66 2.10 -7.52
CA MET A 86 -5.03 2.62 -7.58
C MET A 86 -6.05 1.52 -7.84
N LEU A 87 -5.74 0.57 -8.73
CA LEU A 87 -6.59 -0.59 -9.01
C LEU A 87 -6.84 -1.41 -7.74
N PHE A 88 -5.78 -1.81 -7.02
CA PHE A 88 -5.91 -2.57 -5.79
C PHE A 88 -6.68 -1.80 -4.72
N SER A 89 -6.39 -0.51 -4.53
CA SER A 89 -7.12 0.30 -3.56
C SER A 89 -8.61 0.41 -3.90
N THR A 90 -8.96 0.51 -5.18
CA THR A 90 -10.36 0.52 -5.61
C THR A 90 -11.06 -0.79 -5.25
N LEU A 91 -10.40 -1.93 -5.47
CA LEU A 91 -10.93 -3.24 -5.06
C LEU A 91 -11.14 -3.30 -3.55
N PHE A 92 -10.19 -2.81 -2.75
CA PHE A 92 -10.34 -2.77 -1.29
C PHE A 92 -11.47 -1.85 -0.85
N PHE A 93 -11.61 -0.65 -1.42
CA PHE A 93 -12.69 0.28 -1.08
C PHE A 93 -14.06 -0.31 -1.43
N LEU A 94 -14.19 -0.97 -2.58
CA LEU A 94 -15.43 -1.66 -2.97
C LEU A 94 -15.77 -2.80 -2.00
N LEU A 95 -14.79 -3.66 -1.68
CA LEU A 95 -15.00 -4.81 -0.80
C LEU A 95 -15.30 -4.39 0.64
N LEU A 96 -14.54 -3.46 1.21
CA LEU A 96 -14.74 -2.95 2.56
C LEU A 96 -16.02 -2.13 2.68
N GLY A 97 -16.30 -1.29 1.68
CA GLY A 97 -17.55 -0.53 1.61
C GLY A 97 -18.77 -1.44 1.55
N TRP A 98 -18.71 -2.49 0.74
CA TRP A 98 -19.74 -3.52 0.70
C TRP A 98 -19.87 -4.27 2.02
N ALA A 99 -18.76 -4.70 2.62
CA ALA A 99 -18.77 -5.42 3.91
C ALA A 99 -19.38 -4.58 5.05
N HIS A 100 -19.15 -3.26 5.04
CA HIS A 100 -19.68 -2.35 6.05
C HIS A 100 -21.15 -1.97 5.83
N THR A 101 -21.58 -1.80 4.58
CA THR A 101 -22.91 -1.24 4.26
C THR A 101 -23.90 -2.26 3.69
N GLY A 102 -23.43 -3.46 3.32
CA GLY A 102 -24.20 -4.47 2.58
C GLY A 102 -24.44 -4.13 1.11
N ASN A 103 -24.08 -2.93 0.65
CA ASN A 103 -24.34 -2.43 -0.70
C ASN A 103 -23.04 -2.04 -1.39
N ILE A 104 -22.95 -2.38 -2.68
CA ILE A 104 -21.88 -1.86 -3.54
C ILE A 104 -22.30 -0.44 -3.91
N THR A 105 -21.56 0.55 -3.43
CA THR A 105 -21.84 1.95 -3.76
C THR A 105 -21.66 2.16 -5.25
N VAL A 106 -22.72 2.65 -5.91
CA VAL A 106 -22.70 2.96 -7.35
C VAL A 106 -21.64 4.02 -7.66
N GLN A 107 -21.35 4.90 -6.70
CA GLN A 107 -20.42 6.04 -6.83
C GLN A 107 -19.05 5.77 -6.17
N TRP A 108 -18.48 4.58 -6.33
CA TRP A 108 -17.19 4.21 -5.73
C TRP A 108 -16.04 5.19 -6.06
N TRP A 109 -16.10 5.86 -7.22
CA TRP A 109 -15.14 6.86 -7.65
C TRP A 109 -15.14 8.13 -6.81
N GLU A 110 -16.19 8.39 -6.02
CA GLU A 110 -16.26 9.56 -5.13
C GLU A 110 -15.16 9.57 -4.08
N SER A 111 -14.66 8.37 -3.72
CA SER A 111 -13.51 8.21 -2.85
C SER A 111 -12.25 8.92 -3.38
N PHE A 112 -12.15 9.14 -4.70
CA PHE A 112 -11.04 9.83 -5.34
C PHE A 112 -11.28 11.33 -5.57
N TYR A 113 -12.44 11.88 -5.22
CA TYR A 113 -12.61 13.35 -5.23
C TYR A 113 -11.85 14.04 -4.10
N ASN A 114 -11.56 13.32 -3.02
CA ASN A 114 -10.74 13.84 -1.94
C ASN A 114 -9.24 13.70 -2.27
N PRO A 115 -8.48 14.81 -2.37
CA PRO A 115 -7.04 14.76 -2.64
C PRO A 115 -6.25 13.90 -1.64
N LEU A 116 -6.66 13.86 -0.36
CA LEU A 116 -5.99 13.04 0.65
C LEU A 116 -6.13 11.54 0.37
N SER A 117 -7.30 11.12 -0.12
CA SER A 117 -7.55 9.72 -0.48
C SER A 117 -6.67 9.27 -1.64
N ILE A 118 -6.48 10.14 -2.64
CA ILE A 118 -5.53 9.89 -3.74
C ILE A 118 -4.11 9.76 -3.19
N CYS A 119 -3.67 10.69 -2.33
CA CYS A 119 -2.33 10.65 -1.73
C CYS A 119 -2.08 9.35 -0.95
N ILE A 120 -3.05 8.94 -0.10
CA ILE A 120 -2.97 7.70 0.67
C ILE A 120 -2.92 6.49 -0.28
N THR A 121 -3.75 6.45 -1.31
CA THR A 121 -3.81 5.35 -2.29
C THR A 121 -2.51 5.17 -3.09
N LEU A 122 -1.88 6.28 -3.47
CA LEU A 122 -0.65 6.26 -4.27
C LEU A 122 0.59 6.02 -3.42
N SER A 123 0.56 6.37 -2.14
CA SER A 123 1.75 6.34 -1.28
C SER A 123 2.44 4.98 -1.21
N PRO A 124 1.78 3.80 -1.07
CA PRO A 124 2.48 2.52 -1.06
C PRO A 124 3.12 2.22 -2.43
N GLY A 125 2.49 2.61 -3.54
CA GLY A 125 3.05 2.46 -4.88
C GLY A 125 4.30 3.33 -5.10
N ILE A 126 4.27 4.59 -4.66
CA ILE A 126 5.42 5.49 -4.74
C ILE A 126 6.57 4.97 -3.86
N CYS A 127 6.26 4.58 -2.61
CA CYS A 127 7.24 3.98 -1.71
C CYS A 127 7.84 2.70 -2.29
N TYR A 128 7.02 1.82 -2.86
CA TYR A 128 7.49 0.61 -3.53
C TYR A 128 8.50 0.93 -4.65
N TRP A 129 8.17 1.86 -5.54
CA TRP A 129 9.07 2.28 -6.60
C TRP A 129 10.39 2.83 -6.06
N PHE A 130 10.33 3.66 -5.01
CA PHE A 130 11.52 4.22 -4.37
C PHE A 130 12.40 3.13 -3.74
N PHE A 131 11.81 2.17 -3.03
CA PHE A 131 12.55 1.03 -2.48
C PHE A 131 13.15 0.14 -3.57
N LEU A 132 12.46 -0.07 -4.69
CA LEU A 132 13.04 -0.81 -5.83
C LEU A 132 14.32 -0.15 -6.35
N LYS A 133 14.34 1.18 -6.46
CA LYS A 133 15.51 1.95 -6.88
C LYS A 133 16.68 1.81 -5.91
N ILE A 134 16.42 2.07 -4.63
CA ILE A 134 17.42 1.90 -3.56
C ILE A 134 17.99 0.48 -3.56
N LEU A 135 17.13 -0.54 -3.59
CA LEU A 135 17.56 -1.94 -3.52
C LEU A 135 18.34 -2.39 -4.75
N THR A 136 18.07 -1.81 -5.93
CA THR A 136 18.82 -2.11 -7.15
C THR A 136 20.10 -1.28 -7.33
N GLY A 137 20.37 -0.33 -6.44
CA GLY A 137 21.52 0.57 -6.55
C GLY A 137 21.45 1.48 -7.78
N LYS A 138 20.24 1.80 -8.25
CA LYS A 138 19.95 2.67 -9.40
C LYS A 138 19.02 3.79 -8.97
#